data_AF-A0A819EXX7-F1
#
_entry.id   AF-A0A819EXX7-F1
#
_cell.length_a   1.000
_cell.length_b   1.000
_cell.length_c   1.000
_cell.angle_alpha   90.00
_cell.angle_beta   90.00
_cell.angle_gamma   90.00
#
_symmetry.space_group_name_H-M   'P 1'
#
loop_
_entity.id
_entity.type
_entity.pdbx_description
1 polymer ?
#
loop_
_entity_poly.entity_id
_entity_poly.type
_entity_poly.pdbx_seq_one_letter_code
_entity_poly.pdbx_strand_id
1 'polypeptide(L)'
;MGGMVTAAYLTKYFSRITIIESDNIQDDTLMKSTSSEILDYRCRLESPTSVGRSGVSQIYQTHVMEGEGHEILRELFPQLDNKLLNEYDIRNYSLKTELRFFVNGILLNQNLTKDIEWLGADRFTLETVLRKELCLQFENQIEWKCNSRVTQLIVDQSSNIVKGIKYRCKQTVGSPLFDMYGDFIIDCSGRNSSSTKWLKESLNLIVPTEQMHFGCGYVTFVGERLKTGNPKLDSIPVICSTVNAPDKNAGCYIVPMRTIKTSDENSLGTLAQISIHCVNSEFPPNDSYENLLEWIKENLDPDYYTILKSTKVYSPLIPYHRAIDDRKYVELLGKKWPQNYILLGDAMCTFNPQFGQGMTHACRQARELSKIFAENCHKLKDISHIFNSRASAISEECWLLSTTNDWKTPTLKIIKTDKNGQTKTYQRNGDFPATKDNQLRLPLLTKILQWYIGSFLKCASKSGQLSTDFLHVMNQQTSPFILFKPTILFTVCYTALMNCFNLSKK
;
A
#
# COMPACT_ATOMS: atom_id res chain seq x y z
N MET A 1 -9.73 -2.23 -4.82
CA MET A 1 -9.76 -3.38 -3.90
C MET A 1 -10.66 -3.18 -2.68
N GLY A 2 -10.41 -2.21 -1.79
CA GLY A 2 -11.16 -2.04 -0.54
C GLY A 2 -12.69 -2.09 -0.70
N GLY A 3 -13.24 -1.43 -1.72
CA GLY A 3 -14.68 -1.50 -2.02
C GLY A 3 -15.22 -2.91 -2.31
N MET A 4 -14.45 -3.77 -2.97
CA MET A 4 -14.87 -5.14 -3.28
C MET A 4 -14.86 -6.04 -2.04
N VAL A 5 -13.81 -5.94 -1.23
CA VAL A 5 -13.68 -6.68 0.04
C VAL A 5 -14.82 -6.29 0.99
N THR A 6 -15.09 -4.99 1.10
CA THR A 6 -16.21 -4.48 1.91
C THR A 6 -17.55 -4.95 1.37
N ALA A 7 -17.77 -4.88 0.05
CA ALA A 7 -19.01 -5.37 -0.56
C ALA A 7 -19.25 -6.85 -0.27
N ALA A 8 -18.23 -7.70 -0.44
CA ALA A 8 -18.32 -9.13 -0.15
C ALA A 8 -18.78 -9.39 1.30
N TYR A 9 -18.17 -8.73 2.29
CA TYR A 9 -18.59 -8.85 3.69
C TYR A 9 -20.03 -8.37 3.93
N LEU A 10 -20.42 -7.26 3.31
CA LEU A 10 -21.72 -6.64 3.55
C LEU A 10 -22.89 -7.38 2.91
N THR A 11 -22.66 -8.31 1.99
CA THR A 11 -23.73 -9.19 1.45
C THR A 11 -24.39 -10.02 2.54
N LYS A 12 -23.73 -10.21 3.70
CA LYS A 12 -24.32 -10.88 4.86
C LYS A 12 -25.42 -10.05 5.56
N TYR A 13 -25.45 -8.73 5.33
CA TYR A 13 -26.28 -7.79 6.09
C TYR A 13 -27.19 -6.91 5.23
N PHE A 14 -26.88 -6.77 3.94
CA PHE A 14 -27.65 -5.97 3.00
C PHE A 14 -28.11 -6.83 1.82
N SER A 15 -29.39 -6.72 1.48
CA SER A 15 -29.98 -7.45 0.34
C SER A 15 -29.52 -6.92 -1.02
N ARG A 16 -29.02 -5.68 -1.07
CA ARG A 16 -28.49 -5.05 -2.29
C ARG A 16 -27.32 -4.14 -1.94
N ILE A 17 -26.25 -4.25 -2.73
CA ILE A 17 -25.05 -3.42 -2.64
C ILE A 17 -24.76 -2.90 -4.04
N THR A 18 -24.75 -1.57 -4.20
CA THR A 18 -24.37 -0.95 -5.48
C THR A 18 -22.95 -0.39 -5.36
N ILE A 19 -22.04 -0.89 -6.19
CA ILE A 19 -20.66 -0.39 -6.30
C ILE A 19 -20.61 0.64 -7.43
N ILE A 20 -20.34 1.91 -7.08
CA ILE A 20 -20.08 2.97 -8.05
C ILE A 20 -18.61 2.92 -8.47
N GLU A 21 -18.36 2.59 -9.73
CA GLU A 21 -17.02 2.56 -10.31
C GLU A 21 -16.88 3.62 -11.40
N SER A 22 -15.78 4.37 -11.33
CA SER A 22 -15.51 5.45 -12.28
C SER A 22 -15.05 4.91 -13.63
N ASP A 23 -14.49 3.70 -13.65
CA ASP A 23 -14.04 2.98 -14.82
C ASP A 23 -15.15 2.08 -15.38
N ASN A 24 -15.03 1.72 -16.66
CA ASN A 24 -15.97 0.82 -17.32
C ASN A 24 -15.57 -0.63 -17.08
N ILE A 25 -16.02 -1.26 -15.99
CA ILE A 25 -15.62 -2.66 -15.71
C ILE A 25 -16.29 -3.65 -16.67
N GLN A 26 -17.56 -3.41 -17.00
CA GLN A 26 -18.38 -4.36 -17.78
C GLN A 26 -17.98 -4.42 -19.25
N ASP A 27 -17.45 -3.31 -19.77
CA ASP A 27 -16.92 -3.18 -21.14
C ASP A 27 -15.40 -3.06 -21.18
N ASP A 28 -14.74 -3.30 -20.05
CA ASP A 28 -13.29 -3.44 -20.02
C ASP A 28 -12.96 -4.66 -20.90
N THR A 29 -12.23 -4.41 -21.99
CA THR A 29 -11.71 -5.46 -22.88
C THR A 29 -11.10 -6.60 -22.06
N LEU A 30 -10.55 -6.26 -20.89
CA LEU A 30 -9.82 -7.15 -20.00
C LEU A 30 -10.70 -7.98 -19.05
N MET A 31 -11.93 -7.56 -18.73
CA MET A 31 -12.89 -8.46 -18.03
C MET A 31 -13.41 -9.53 -18.99
N LYS A 32 -13.49 -9.21 -20.28
CA LYS A 32 -13.82 -10.13 -21.38
C LYS A 32 -12.61 -10.96 -21.83
N SER A 33 -11.39 -10.51 -21.52
CA SER A 33 -10.16 -11.21 -21.85
C SER A 33 -10.01 -12.54 -21.11
N THR A 34 -9.47 -13.49 -21.86
CA THR A 34 -8.94 -14.76 -21.37
C THR A 34 -7.73 -14.52 -20.46
N SER A 35 -7.38 -15.51 -19.64
CA SER A 35 -6.18 -15.41 -18.81
C SER A 35 -4.90 -15.24 -19.65
N SER A 36 -4.82 -15.88 -20.82
CA SER A 36 -3.71 -15.71 -21.77
C SER A 36 -3.55 -14.28 -22.30
N GLU A 37 -4.65 -13.54 -22.46
CA GLU A 37 -4.62 -12.14 -22.91
C GLU A 37 -4.28 -11.16 -21.78
N ILE A 38 -4.36 -11.59 -20.52
CA ILE A 38 -3.91 -10.83 -19.34
C ILE A 38 -2.47 -11.20 -18.97
N LEU A 39 -2.06 -12.43 -19.27
CA LEU A 39 -0.70 -12.91 -19.07
C LEU A 39 0.28 -11.98 -19.77
N ASP A 40 1.25 -11.46 -19.01
CA ASP A 40 2.30 -10.55 -19.44
C ASP A 40 1.77 -9.33 -20.22
N TYR A 41 0.54 -8.93 -19.92
CA TYR A 41 -0.11 -7.76 -20.51
C TYR A 41 0.76 -6.51 -20.41
N ARG A 42 1.45 -6.34 -19.28
CA ARG A 42 2.38 -5.24 -19.06
C ARG A 42 3.60 -5.26 -19.99
N CYS A 43 4.04 -6.42 -20.46
CA CYS A 43 5.13 -6.58 -21.43
C CYS A 43 4.71 -6.16 -22.86
N ARG A 44 3.41 -5.99 -23.11
CA ARG A 44 2.87 -5.53 -24.40
C ARG A 44 2.63 -4.02 -24.47
N LEU A 45 2.94 -3.28 -23.40
CA LEU A 45 2.75 -1.83 -23.39
C LEU A 45 3.77 -1.15 -24.31
N GLU A 46 3.29 -0.45 -25.33
CA GLU A 46 4.15 0.31 -26.25
C GLU A 46 4.60 1.65 -25.65
N SER A 47 3.81 2.21 -24.72
CA SER A 47 4.14 3.47 -24.04
C SER A 47 3.53 3.55 -22.63
N PRO A 48 4.03 4.44 -21.74
CA PRO A 48 3.44 4.64 -20.40
C PRO A 48 1.97 5.08 -20.43
N THR A 49 1.54 5.71 -21.53
CA THR A 49 0.15 6.16 -21.73
C THR A 49 -0.71 5.15 -22.47
N SER A 50 -0.10 4.13 -23.10
CA SER A 50 -0.76 3.25 -24.08
C SER A 50 -1.96 2.48 -23.53
N VAL A 51 -1.97 2.04 -22.27
CA VAL A 51 -3.15 1.35 -21.69
C VAL A 51 -3.29 1.55 -20.18
N GLY A 52 -3.17 2.80 -19.75
CA GLY A 52 -3.38 3.18 -18.37
C GLY A 52 -4.81 3.64 -18.13
N ARG A 53 -5.56 2.95 -17.28
CA ARG A 53 -6.77 3.53 -16.68
C ARG A 53 -6.36 4.85 -16.02
N SER A 54 -6.85 5.98 -16.53
CA SER A 54 -6.46 7.32 -16.03
C SER A 54 -6.82 7.56 -14.56
N GLY A 55 -7.70 6.72 -13.97
CA GLY A 55 -8.14 6.80 -12.59
C GLY A 55 -7.19 6.19 -11.55
N VAL A 56 -6.28 5.28 -11.92
CA VAL A 56 -5.43 4.55 -10.97
C VAL A 56 -3.97 4.53 -11.44
N SER A 57 -3.19 5.51 -10.96
CA SER A 57 -1.76 5.68 -11.28
C SER A 57 -0.87 4.49 -10.90
N GLN A 58 -1.32 3.64 -9.98
CA GLN A 58 -0.58 2.46 -9.49
C GLN A 58 -1.06 1.14 -10.12
N ILE A 59 -1.88 1.18 -11.18
CA ILE A 59 -2.47 -0.02 -11.80
C ILE A 59 -1.44 -1.05 -12.27
N TYR A 60 -0.24 -0.59 -12.59
CA TYR A 60 0.82 -1.47 -13.08
C TYR A 60 1.66 -2.08 -11.97
N GLN A 61 1.53 -1.64 -10.72
CA GLN A 61 2.38 -2.09 -9.64
C GLN A 61 2.02 -3.51 -9.17
N THR A 62 3.04 -4.33 -8.96
CA THR A 62 2.96 -5.58 -8.21
C THR A 62 2.54 -5.28 -6.78
N HIS A 63 1.49 -5.95 -6.35
CA HIS A 63 1.07 -6.03 -4.97
C HIS A 63 1.50 -7.40 -4.47
N VAL A 64 2.37 -7.38 -3.48
CA VAL A 64 2.72 -8.58 -2.74
C VAL A 64 1.55 -8.87 -1.83
N MET A 65 0.86 -9.98 -2.07
CA MET A 65 -0.11 -10.49 -1.10
C MET A 65 0.66 -11.15 0.03
N GLU A 66 0.59 -10.50 1.18
CA GLU A 66 1.30 -10.87 2.37
C GLU A 66 0.41 -10.81 3.60
N GLY A 67 0.70 -11.70 4.54
CA GLY A 67 0.18 -11.67 5.90
C GLY A 67 -1.34 -11.55 6.03
N GLU A 68 -1.78 -10.73 6.98
CA GLU A 68 -3.19 -10.67 7.40
C GLU A 68 -4.13 -10.20 6.27
N GLY A 69 -3.66 -9.33 5.38
CA GLY A 69 -4.45 -8.87 4.23
C GLY A 69 -4.75 -10.02 3.26
N HIS A 70 -3.74 -10.85 2.97
CA HIS A 70 -3.91 -12.04 2.14
C HIS A 70 -4.80 -13.08 2.80
N GLU A 71 -4.66 -13.31 4.11
CA GLU A 71 -5.53 -14.21 4.88
C GLU A 71 -7.00 -13.81 4.79
N ILE A 72 -7.32 -12.52 4.91
CA ILE A 72 -8.69 -12.00 4.75
C ILE A 72 -9.21 -12.23 3.33
N LEU A 73 -8.37 -12.00 2.31
CA LEU A 73 -8.76 -12.25 0.93
C LEU A 73 -9.05 -13.73 0.67
N ARG A 74 -8.29 -14.66 1.26
CA ARG A 74 -8.54 -16.12 1.15
C ARG A 74 -9.83 -16.54 1.85
N GLU A 75 -10.15 -15.92 2.98
CA GLU A 75 -11.42 -16.16 3.68
C GLU A 75 -12.63 -15.77 2.81
N LEU A 76 -12.54 -14.62 2.13
CA LEU A 76 -13.62 -14.10 1.28
C LEU A 76 -13.70 -14.75 -0.10
N PHE A 77 -12.55 -15.09 -0.68
CA PHE A 77 -12.44 -15.60 -2.04
C PHE A 77 -11.61 -16.88 -2.05
N PRO A 78 -12.21 -18.04 -1.70
CA PRO A 78 -11.47 -19.29 -1.52
C PRO A 78 -10.73 -19.78 -2.77
N GLN A 79 -11.15 -19.35 -3.96
CA GLN A 79 -10.50 -19.69 -5.23
C GLN A 79 -9.40 -18.71 -5.66
N LEU A 80 -9.15 -17.64 -4.90
CA LEU A 80 -8.21 -16.57 -5.27
C LEU A 80 -6.81 -17.12 -5.60
N ASP A 81 -6.20 -17.83 -4.66
CA ASP A 81 -4.85 -18.36 -4.83
C ASP A 81 -4.81 -19.38 -5.97
N ASN A 82 -5.78 -20.30 -6.02
CA ASN A 82 -5.87 -21.30 -7.08
C ASN A 82 -5.92 -20.67 -8.48
N LYS A 83 -6.73 -19.61 -8.65
CA LYS A 83 -6.81 -18.87 -9.91
C LYS A 83 -5.51 -18.16 -10.23
N LEU A 84 -4.94 -17.41 -9.28
CA LEU A 84 -3.72 -16.66 -9.51
C LEU A 84 -2.55 -17.59 -9.88
N LEU A 85 -2.41 -18.72 -9.19
CA LEU A 85 -1.34 -19.68 -9.44
C LEU A 85 -1.55 -20.44 -10.76
N ASN A 86 -2.76 -20.96 -11.01
CA ASN A 86 -2.98 -21.93 -12.09
C ASN A 86 -3.58 -21.33 -13.38
N GLU A 87 -4.28 -20.20 -13.29
CA GLU A 87 -4.84 -19.51 -14.47
C GLU A 87 -3.95 -18.36 -14.94
N TYR A 88 -3.21 -17.71 -14.03
CA TYR A 88 -2.43 -16.49 -14.31
C TYR A 88 -0.91 -16.65 -14.10
N ASP A 89 -0.45 -17.88 -13.86
CA ASP A 89 0.95 -18.27 -13.65
C ASP A 89 1.70 -17.40 -12.63
N ILE A 90 0.98 -16.85 -11.64
CA ILE A 90 1.60 -16.04 -10.60
C ILE A 90 2.46 -16.93 -9.71
N ARG A 91 3.63 -16.43 -9.33
CA ARG A 91 4.56 -17.16 -8.48
C ARG A 91 4.23 -16.98 -6.99
N ASN A 92 4.12 -18.08 -6.27
CA ASN A 92 4.29 -18.14 -4.82
C ASN A 92 5.78 -18.38 -4.51
N TYR A 93 6.32 -17.71 -3.51
CA TYR A 93 7.72 -17.86 -3.13
C TYR A 93 7.90 -17.84 -1.61
N SER A 94 8.84 -18.66 -1.16
CA SER A 94 9.20 -18.87 0.25
C SER A 94 10.25 -17.85 0.66
N LEU A 95 9.93 -16.95 1.59
CA LEU A 95 10.88 -15.95 2.05
C LEU A 95 12.07 -16.58 2.80
N LYS A 96 11.89 -17.78 3.35
CA LYS A 96 13.00 -18.49 3.99
C LYS A 96 14.09 -18.90 3.02
N THR A 97 13.76 -19.16 1.76
CA THR A 97 14.71 -19.64 0.75
C THR A 97 15.03 -18.62 -0.33
N GLU A 98 14.15 -17.64 -0.56
CA GLU A 98 14.19 -16.79 -1.75
C GLU A 98 14.40 -15.30 -1.45
N LEU A 99 14.37 -14.87 -0.18
CA LEU A 99 14.43 -13.46 0.19
C LEU A 99 15.83 -12.98 0.55
N ARG A 100 16.21 -11.85 -0.05
CA ARG A 100 17.27 -10.97 0.45
C ARG A 100 16.72 -9.58 0.72
N PHE A 101 16.53 -9.24 1.99
CA PHE A 101 15.91 -7.98 2.39
C PHE A 101 16.86 -7.11 3.23
N PHE A 102 17.17 -5.93 2.70
CA PHE A 102 17.81 -4.84 3.41
C PHE A 102 16.76 -3.88 3.96
N VAL A 103 16.74 -3.75 5.28
CA VAL A 103 15.90 -2.77 6.00
C VAL A 103 16.83 -1.80 6.73
N ASN A 104 16.68 -0.50 6.47
CA ASN A 104 17.58 0.53 6.99
C ASN A 104 19.07 0.25 6.72
N GLY A 105 19.39 -0.25 5.52
CA GLY A 105 20.75 -0.63 5.13
C GLY A 105 21.29 -1.90 5.81
N ILE A 106 20.49 -2.58 6.63
CA ILE A 106 20.87 -3.80 7.33
C ILE A 106 20.24 -4.99 6.63
N LEU A 107 21.07 -5.95 6.19
CA LEU A 107 20.60 -7.23 5.67
C LEU A 107 20.02 -8.07 6.81
N LEU A 108 18.74 -8.45 6.69
CA LEU A 108 18.13 -9.41 7.60
C LEU A 108 18.80 -10.79 7.48
N ASN A 109 18.74 -11.56 8.56
CA ASN A 109 19.27 -12.93 8.55
C ASN A 109 18.38 -13.80 7.67
N GLN A 110 18.99 -14.54 6.74
CA GLN A 110 18.28 -15.37 5.76
C GLN A 110 17.86 -16.73 6.34
N ASN A 111 18.44 -17.16 7.46
CA ASN A 111 18.10 -18.44 8.10
C ASN A 111 16.84 -18.30 8.96
N LEU A 112 15.70 -17.95 8.35
CA LEU A 112 14.43 -17.78 9.05
C LEU A 112 14.00 -19.08 9.76
N THR A 113 13.47 -18.97 10.97
CA THR A 113 13.04 -20.12 11.77
C THR A 113 11.69 -20.66 11.32
N LYS A 114 10.86 -19.80 10.73
CA LYS A 114 9.61 -20.16 10.06
C LYS A 114 9.62 -19.60 8.66
N ASP A 115 8.92 -20.29 7.78
CA ASP A 115 8.70 -19.78 6.44
C ASP A 115 7.51 -18.83 6.40
N ILE A 116 7.59 -17.87 5.48
CA ILE A 116 6.56 -16.89 5.17
C ILE A 116 6.38 -16.94 3.67
N GLU A 117 5.16 -17.11 3.22
CA GLU A 117 4.83 -17.16 1.81
C GLU A 117 4.34 -15.79 1.32
N TRP A 118 4.81 -15.40 0.14
CA TRP A 118 4.38 -14.20 -0.57
C TRP A 118 3.91 -14.58 -1.96
N LEU A 119 2.80 -13.98 -2.39
CA LEU A 119 2.26 -14.14 -3.73
C LEU A 119 2.26 -12.78 -4.44
N GLY A 120 3.18 -12.61 -5.39
CA GLY A 120 3.42 -11.33 -6.08
C GLY A 120 2.61 -11.19 -7.36
N ALA A 121 1.44 -10.55 -7.29
CA ALA A 121 0.59 -10.31 -8.46
C ALA A 121 0.62 -8.84 -8.88
N ASP A 122 0.65 -8.54 -10.18
CA ASP A 122 0.34 -7.18 -10.62
C ASP A 122 -1.09 -6.80 -10.21
N ARG A 123 -1.26 -5.53 -9.80
CA ARG A 123 -2.56 -5.00 -9.33
C ARG A 123 -3.67 -5.26 -10.33
N PHE A 124 -3.33 -5.17 -11.62
CA PHE A 124 -4.26 -5.39 -12.71
C PHE A 124 -4.86 -6.81 -12.66
N THR A 125 -4.01 -7.83 -12.64
CA THR A 125 -4.42 -9.24 -12.53
C THR A 125 -5.19 -9.49 -11.25
N LEU A 126 -4.69 -9.01 -10.11
CA LEU A 126 -5.32 -9.19 -8.81
C LEU A 126 -6.72 -8.57 -8.75
N GLU A 127 -6.89 -7.32 -9.17
CA GLU A 127 -8.21 -6.68 -9.21
C GLU A 127 -9.16 -7.37 -10.19
N THR A 128 -8.66 -7.90 -11.30
CA THR A 128 -9.49 -8.64 -12.28
C THR A 128 -10.02 -9.93 -11.68
N VAL A 129 -9.16 -10.73 -11.03
CA VAL A 129 -9.58 -11.97 -10.37
C VAL A 129 -10.59 -11.67 -9.26
N LEU A 130 -10.33 -10.67 -8.41
CA LEU A 130 -11.26 -10.29 -7.34
C LEU A 130 -12.61 -9.81 -7.89
N ARG A 131 -12.64 -9.04 -9.00
CA ARG A 131 -13.89 -8.61 -9.64
C ARG A 131 -14.67 -9.80 -10.18
N LYS A 132 -14.01 -10.73 -10.87
CA LYS A 132 -14.64 -11.96 -11.40
C LYS A 132 -15.23 -12.78 -10.27
N GLU A 133 -14.46 -13.04 -9.20
CA GLU A 133 -14.92 -13.77 -8.03
C GLU A 133 -16.11 -13.09 -7.35
N LEU A 134 -16.06 -11.77 -7.17
CA LEU A 134 -17.15 -11.02 -6.55
C LEU A 134 -18.44 -11.11 -7.37
N CYS A 135 -18.35 -10.96 -8.69
CA CYS A 135 -19.51 -11.11 -9.59
C CYS A 135 -20.08 -12.54 -9.56
N LEU A 136 -19.21 -13.55 -9.59
CA LEU A 136 -19.64 -14.96 -9.59
C LEU A 136 -20.31 -15.36 -8.28
N GLN A 137 -19.76 -14.93 -7.14
CA GLN A 137 -20.26 -15.34 -5.82
C GLN A 137 -21.52 -14.57 -5.39
N PHE A 138 -21.71 -13.33 -5.87
CA PHE A 138 -22.74 -12.42 -5.34
C PHE A 138 -23.57 -11.73 -6.44
N GLU A 139 -23.76 -12.37 -7.59
CA GLU A 139 -24.45 -11.83 -8.78
C GLU A 139 -25.81 -11.17 -8.45
N ASN A 140 -26.59 -11.78 -7.55
CA ASN A 140 -27.93 -11.30 -7.20
C ASN A 140 -27.95 -10.16 -6.16
N GLN A 141 -26.82 -9.87 -5.51
CA GLN A 141 -26.74 -8.89 -4.42
C GLN A 141 -25.88 -7.69 -4.79
N ILE A 142 -24.88 -7.87 -5.66
CA ILE A 142 -23.94 -6.82 -6.05
C ILE A 142 -24.28 -6.28 -7.44
N GLU A 143 -24.58 -4.99 -7.49
CA GLU A 143 -24.80 -4.24 -8.71
C GLU A 143 -23.62 -3.31 -8.98
N TRP A 144 -23.13 -3.31 -10.22
CA TRP A 144 -22.07 -2.42 -10.64
C TRP A 144 -22.63 -1.24 -11.42
N LYS A 145 -22.37 -0.02 -10.93
CA LYS A 145 -22.62 1.22 -11.66
C LYS A 145 -21.31 1.77 -12.20
N CYS A 146 -20.94 1.32 -13.39
CA CYS A 146 -19.69 1.68 -14.05
C CYS A 146 -19.74 3.08 -14.69
N ASN A 147 -18.58 3.56 -15.17
CA ASN A 147 -18.42 4.87 -15.81
C ASN A 147 -18.96 6.05 -14.98
N SER A 148 -19.03 5.92 -13.67
CA SER A 148 -19.78 6.82 -12.80
C SER A 148 -18.87 7.42 -11.75
N ARG A 149 -18.83 8.74 -11.67
CA ARG A 149 -18.04 9.48 -10.68
C ARG A 149 -18.98 10.16 -9.69
N VAL A 150 -18.83 9.84 -8.42
CA VAL A 150 -19.51 10.54 -7.32
C VAL A 150 -19.02 11.98 -7.24
N THR A 151 -19.94 12.92 -7.07
CA THR A 151 -19.65 14.36 -7.02
C THR A 151 -20.09 15.02 -5.72
N GLN A 152 -21.14 14.54 -5.06
CA GLN A 152 -21.71 15.14 -3.85
C GLN A 152 -22.41 14.09 -2.97
N LEU A 153 -22.61 14.42 -1.68
CA LEU A 153 -23.48 13.66 -0.77
C LEU A 153 -24.90 14.24 -0.80
N ILE A 154 -25.90 13.38 -0.66
CA ILE A 154 -27.29 13.79 -0.40
C ILE A 154 -27.51 13.66 1.10
N VAL A 155 -27.72 14.79 1.78
CA VAL A 155 -27.73 14.84 3.24
C VAL A 155 -28.99 15.48 3.77
N ASP A 156 -29.56 14.89 4.81
CA ASP A 156 -30.55 15.54 5.66
C ASP A 156 -29.83 16.28 6.78
N GLN A 157 -29.72 17.60 6.64
CA GLN A 157 -28.98 18.45 7.57
C GLN A 157 -29.63 18.49 8.97
N SER A 158 -30.95 18.31 9.06
CA SER A 158 -31.67 18.38 10.34
C SER A 158 -31.35 17.19 11.25
N SER A 159 -31.18 16.00 10.65
CA SER A 159 -30.88 14.76 11.34
C SER A 159 -29.40 14.36 11.26
N ASN A 160 -28.58 15.10 10.51
CA ASN A 160 -27.18 14.81 10.21
C ASN A 160 -26.98 13.39 9.61
N ILE A 161 -27.82 13.05 8.63
CA ILE A 161 -27.85 11.71 8.01
C ILE A 161 -27.51 11.83 6.52
N VAL A 162 -26.53 11.05 6.04
CA VAL A 162 -26.34 10.85 4.60
C VAL A 162 -27.36 9.84 4.10
N LYS A 163 -28.17 10.25 3.12
CA LYS A 163 -29.24 9.42 2.50
C LYS A 163 -28.84 8.86 1.14
N GLY A 164 -27.74 9.35 0.57
CA GLY A 164 -27.33 8.96 -0.77
C GLY A 164 -26.19 9.81 -1.31
N ILE A 165 -25.98 9.69 -2.61
CA ILE A 165 -24.93 10.34 -3.36
C ILE A 165 -25.47 10.92 -4.67
N LYS A 166 -24.82 11.97 -5.17
CA LYS A 166 -24.96 12.43 -6.55
C LYS A 166 -23.78 11.98 -7.37
N TYR A 167 -24.01 11.49 -8.58
CA TYR A 167 -22.96 11.05 -9.49
C TYR A 167 -23.19 11.54 -10.92
N ARG A 168 -22.10 11.51 -11.70
CA ARG A 168 -22.09 11.83 -13.13
C ARG A 168 -21.49 10.68 -13.94
N CYS A 169 -22.09 10.37 -15.08
CA CYS A 169 -21.50 9.44 -16.06
C CYS A 169 -20.32 10.12 -16.80
N LYS A 170 -19.16 9.46 -16.92
CA LYS A 170 -17.95 10.03 -17.56
C LYS A 170 -18.11 10.27 -19.07
N GLN A 171 -18.97 9.50 -19.74
CA GLN A 171 -18.99 9.40 -21.21
C GLN A 171 -19.61 10.61 -21.94
N THR A 172 -20.25 11.55 -21.24
CA THR A 172 -20.88 12.72 -21.89
C THR A 172 -20.38 14.04 -21.27
N VAL A 173 -19.77 14.90 -22.08
CA VAL A 173 -19.51 16.28 -21.66
C VAL A 173 -20.87 16.92 -21.36
N GLY A 174 -21.04 17.41 -20.13
CA GLY A 174 -22.32 17.95 -19.68
C GLY A 174 -23.36 16.92 -19.24
N SER A 175 -23.00 15.66 -18.95
CA SER A 175 -23.97 14.69 -18.40
C SER A 175 -24.67 15.26 -17.16
N PRO A 176 -25.99 15.03 -17.01
CA PRO A 176 -26.73 15.46 -15.85
C PRO A 176 -26.20 14.78 -14.57
N LEU A 177 -26.47 15.42 -13.43
CA LEU A 177 -26.27 14.80 -12.13
C LEU A 177 -27.43 13.86 -11.85
N PHE A 178 -27.12 12.64 -11.43
CA PHE A 178 -28.09 11.64 -11.01
C PHE A 178 -28.02 11.45 -9.50
N ASP A 179 -29.18 11.35 -8.88
CA ASP A 179 -29.30 11.04 -7.46
C ASP A 179 -29.39 9.51 -7.29
N MET A 180 -28.69 8.97 -6.29
CA MET A 180 -28.81 7.58 -5.88
C MET A 180 -28.89 7.51 -4.36
N TYR A 181 -29.96 6.91 -3.85
CA TYR A 181 -30.20 6.74 -2.42
C TYR A 181 -29.71 5.38 -1.93
N GLY A 182 -29.31 5.32 -0.67
CA GLY A 182 -28.90 4.09 0.01
C GLY A 182 -28.91 4.28 1.51
N ASP A 183 -29.14 3.18 2.24
CA ASP A 183 -29.24 3.21 3.70
C ASP A 183 -27.89 3.46 4.38
N PHE A 184 -26.78 3.08 3.72
CA PHE A 184 -25.43 3.22 4.23
C PHE A 184 -24.44 3.45 3.10
N ILE A 185 -23.67 4.54 3.16
CA ILE A 185 -22.76 5.00 2.11
C ILE A 185 -21.31 4.81 2.59
N ILE A 186 -20.47 4.18 1.76
CA ILE A 186 -19.07 3.90 2.09
C ILE A 186 -18.18 4.48 0.99
N ASP A 187 -17.31 5.42 1.34
CA ASP A 187 -16.30 5.91 0.41
C ASP A 187 -15.05 5.02 0.45
N CYS A 188 -14.90 4.23 -0.62
CA CYS A 188 -13.74 3.37 -0.90
C CYS A 188 -12.92 3.85 -2.11
N SER A 189 -13.05 5.13 -2.52
CA SER A 189 -12.41 5.67 -3.74
C SER A 189 -10.90 5.91 -3.62
N GLY A 190 -10.33 5.59 -2.45
CA GLY A 190 -8.89 5.57 -2.19
C GLY A 190 -8.24 6.95 -2.15
N ARG A 191 -6.97 7.04 -2.57
CA ARG A 191 -6.14 8.27 -2.53
C ARG A 191 -6.80 9.47 -3.23
N ASN A 192 -7.66 9.22 -4.22
CA ASN A 192 -8.36 10.26 -4.99
C ASN A 192 -9.74 10.63 -4.40
N SER A 193 -10.04 10.15 -3.18
CA SER A 193 -11.28 10.47 -2.48
C SER A 193 -11.52 11.97 -2.37
N SER A 194 -12.75 12.37 -2.68
CA SER A 194 -13.23 13.74 -2.51
C SER A 194 -14.12 13.88 -1.27
N SER A 195 -14.08 12.92 -0.34
CA SER A 195 -14.90 12.88 0.87
C SER A 195 -14.83 14.16 1.70
N THR A 196 -13.63 14.71 1.92
CA THR A 196 -13.45 15.96 2.70
C THR A 196 -14.11 17.14 2.01
N LYS A 197 -14.06 17.20 0.68
CA LYS A 197 -14.78 18.19 -0.12
C LYS A 197 -16.29 18.00 0.01
N TRP A 198 -16.80 16.78 -0.16
CA TRP A 198 -18.24 16.51 -0.08
C TRP A 198 -18.83 16.82 1.31
N LEU A 199 -18.12 16.48 2.38
CA LEU A 199 -18.50 16.78 3.76
C LEU A 199 -18.50 18.29 4.04
N LYS A 200 -17.49 19.02 3.55
CA LYS A 200 -17.46 20.48 3.68
C LYS A 200 -18.60 21.15 2.91
N GLU A 201 -18.84 20.74 1.67
CA GLU A 201 -19.88 21.35 0.83
C GLU A 201 -21.29 21.03 1.31
N SER A 202 -21.54 19.81 1.81
CA SER A 202 -22.88 19.36 2.17
C SER A 202 -23.25 19.65 3.63
N LEU A 203 -22.26 19.70 4.53
CA LEU A 203 -22.45 19.81 5.98
C LEU A 203 -21.60 20.88 6.66
N ASN A 204 -20.78 21.62 5.91
CA ASN A 204 -19.76 22.51 6.47
C ASN A 204 -18.83 21.80 7.49
N LEU A 205 -18.66 20.49 7.32
CA LEU A 205 -17.86 19.66 8.22
C LEU A 205 -16.42 19.57 7.71
N ILE A 206 -15.49 20.04 8.53
CA ILE A 206 -14.06 19.96 8.25
C ILE A 206 -13.48 18.77 8.99
N VAL A 207 -12.86 17.86 8.24
CA VAL A 207 -12.17 16.69 8.80
C VAL A 207 -10.73 17.08 9.11
N PRO A 208 -10.24 16.89 10.36
CA PRO A 208 -8.84 17.13 10.67
C PRO A 208 -7.96 16.15 9.88
N THR A 209 -6.86 16.64 9.34
CA THR A 209 -5.94 15.82 8.52
C THR A 209 -4.49 16.02 8.92
N GLU A 210 -3.66 15.02 8.60
CA GLU A 210 -2.21 15.11 8.66
C GLU A 210 -1.61 14.47 7.41
N GLN A 211 -0.80 15.25 6.71
CA GLN A 211 -0.12 14.86 5.48
C GLN A 211 1.38 14.91 5.69
N MET A 212 2.08 13.83 5.36
CA MET A 212 3.54 13.77 5.38
C MET A 212 4.08 13.73 3.95
N HIS A 213 4.85 14.76 3.61
CA HIS A 213 5.55 14.89 2.34
C HIS A 213 7.04 14.67 2.57
N PHE A 214 7.52 13.49 2.18
CA PHE A 214 8.92 13.06 2.31
C PHE A 214 9.62 12.95 0.94
N GLY A 215 9.03 13.56 -0.09
CA GLY A 215 9.61 13.67 -1.43
C GLY A 215 9.86 12.33 -2.09
N CYS A 216 8.94 11.37 -1.94
CA CYS A 216 9.10 10.05 -2.51
C CYS A 216 8.59 9.97 -3.95
N GLY A 217 9.40 9.34 -4.80
CA GLY A 217 8.99 8.87 -6.10
C GLY A 217 9.67 7.56 -6.45
N TYR A 218 9.16 6.90 -7.48
CA TYR A 218 9.75 5.67 -7.98
C TYR A 218 9.54 5.53 -9.48
N VAL A 219 10.41 4.75 -10.11
CA VAL A 219 10.21 4.22 -11.46
C VAL A 219 9.99 2.72 -11.36
N THR A 220 9.04 2.18 -12.12
CA THR A 220 8.76 0.75 -12.14
C THR A 220 8.67 0.23 -13.57
N PHE A 221 9.23 -0.96 -13.79
CA PHE A 221 9.21 -1.66 -15.08
C PHE A 221 9.22 -3.17 -14.87
N VAL A 222 9.01 -3.91 -15.95
CA VAL A 222 9.07 -5.38 -15.97
C VAL A 222 10.24 -5.81 -16.82
N GLY A 223 10.96 -6.81 -16.35
CA GLY A 223 12.06 -7.41 -17.09
C GLY A 223 12.26 -8.88 -16.76
N GLU A 224 12.84 -9.60 -17.71
CA GLU A 224 13.33 -10.96 -17.51
C GLU A 224 14.72 -10.93 -16.89
N ARG A 225 14.85 -11.71 -15.82
CA ARG A 225 16.12 -11.94 -15.12
C ARG A 225 16.99 -12.89 -15.96
N LEU A 226 18.16 -12.43 -16.38
CA LEU A 226 19.20 -13.29 -16.98
C LEU A 226 20.30 -13.58 -15.96
N LYS A 227 21.12 -14.60 -16.25
CA LYS A 227 22.28 -14.96 -15.43
C LYS A 227 23.27 -13.80 -15.38
N THR A 228 23.71 -13.47 -14.18
CA THR A 228 24.73 -12.45 -13.94
C THR A 228 26.15 -13.02 -14.01
N GLY A 229 26.28 -14.35 -13.99
CA GLY A 229 27.56 -15.04 -13.78
C GLY A 229 27.96 -15.10 -12.30
N ASN A 230 27.15 -14.56 -11.40
CA ASN A 230 27.33 -14.66 -9.95
C ASN A 230 26.25 -15.60 -9.36
N PRO A 231 26.62 -16.84 -8.99
CA PRO A 231 25.66 -17.82 -8.47
C PRO A 231 24.85 -17.35 -7.25
N LYS A 232 25.42 -16.44 -6.44
CA LYS A 232 24.73 -15.88 -5.27
C LYS A 232 23.61 -14.91 -5.66
N LEU A 233 23.79 -14.14 -6.74
CA LEU A 233 22.76 -13.21 -7.22
C LEU A 233 21.72 -13.93 -8.09
N ASP A 234 22.14 -14.98 -8.79
CA ASP A 234 21.29 -15.78 -9.67
C ASP A 234 20.36 -16.72 -8.89
N SER A 235 20.72 -17.09 -7.66
CA SER A 235 19.92 -17.97 -6.79
C SER A 235 18.87 -17.27 -5.94
N ILE A 236 18.89 -15.92 -5.86
CA ILE A 236 17.97 -15.14 -5.03
C ILE A 236 17.01 -14.35 -5.91
N PRO A 237 15.73 -14.78 -6.00
CA PRO A 237 14.78 -14.16 -6.91
C PRO A 237 14.11 -12.93 -6.29
N VAL A 238 13.92 -12.87 -4.96
CA VAL A 238 13.30 -11.73 -4.26
C VAL A 238 14.38 -10.88 -3.59
N ILE A 239 14.58 -9.66 -4.07
CA ILE A 239 15.59 -8.75 -3.53
C ILE A 239 14.93 -7.43 -3.21
N CYS A 240 14.98 -7.05 -1.94
CA CYS A 240 14.38 -5.81 -1.47
C CYS A 240 15.38 -4.95 -0.71
N SER A 241 15.40 -3.65 -0.98
CA SER A 241 16.10 -2.65 -0.17
C SER A 241 15.22 -1.42 0.05
N THR A 242 14.87 -1.18 1.31
CA THR A 242 14.19 0.05 1.72
C THR A 242 15.11 1.26 1.60
N VAL A 243 14.54 2.44 1.31
CA VAL A 243 15.24 3.72 1.53
C VAL A 243 15.46 3.98 3.03
N ASN A 244 16.51 4.70 3.39
CA ASN A 244 16.84 5.10 4.76
C ASN A 244 17.51 6.48 4.75
N ALA A 245 16.75 7.52 4.45
CA ALA A 245 17.23 8.88 4.52
C ALA A 245 17.67 9.25 5.96
N PRO A 246 18.69 10.10 6.13
CA PRO A 246 19.51 10.73 5.07
C PRO A 246 20.64 9.84 4.54
N ASP A 247 20.90 8.68 5.15
CA ASP A 247 22.08 7.87 4.84
C ASP A 247 22.02 7.24 3.45
N LYS A 248 20.82 6.85 3.01
CA LYS A 248 20.58 6.23 1.70
C LYS A 248 19.21 6.64 1.16
N ASN A 249 19.20 7.55 0.18
CA ASN A 249 17.96 8.09 -0.40
C ASN A 249 17.33 7.19 -1.47
N ALA A 250 18.02 6.10 -1.85
CA ALA A 250 17.59 5.19 -2.91
C ALA A 250 17.42 3.74 -2.42
N GLY A 251 16.43 3.05 -2.97
CA GLY A 251 16.12 1.66 -2.71
C GLY A 251 15.65 0.95 -3.98
N CYS A 252 15.65 -0.38 -3.96
CA CYS A 252 15.22 -1.19 -5.09
C CYS A 252 14.50 -2.45 -4.64
N TYR A 253 13.37 -2.74 -5.27
CA TYR A 253 12.60 -3.96 -5.14
C TYR A 253 12.61 -4.71 -6.46
N ILE A 254 13.05 -5.97 -6.41
CA ILE A 254 13.01 -6.93 -7.51
C ILE A 254 12.10 -8.05 -7.03
N VAL A 255 10.88 -8.07 -7.54
CA VAL A 255 9.82 -9.00 -7.13
C VAL A 255 9.44 -9.88 -8.32
N PRO A 256 9.71 -11.19 -8.26
CA PRO A 256 9.26 -12.15 -9.27
C PRO A 256 7.74 -12.12 -9.38
N MET A 257 7.25 -12.00 -10.61
CA MET A 257 5.81 -12.08 -10.91
C MET A 257 5.45 -13.47 -11.39
N ARG A 258 6.26 -14.04 -12.30
CA ARG A 258 5.95 -15.29 -13.01
C ARG A 258 7.21 -16.07 -13.35
N THR A 259 7.02 -17.37 -13.55
CA THR A 259 8.00 -18.24 -14.22
C THR A 259 7.71 -18.25 -15.71
N ILE A 260 8.71 -17.92 -16.54
CA ILE A 260 8.58 -17.89 -17.99
C ILE A 260 9.37 -19.04 -18.62
N LYS A 261 8.80 -19.64 -19.66
CA LYS A 261 9.48 -20.63 -20.49
C LYS A 261 10.19 -19.91 -21.63
N THR A 262 11.48 -20.17 -21.77
CA THR A 262 12.31 -19.57 -22.82
C THR A 262 13.36 -20.57 -23.28
N SER A 263 13.75 -20.47 -24.56
CA SER A 263 14.85 -21.26 -25.14
C SER A 263 16.21 -20.62 -24.88
N ASP A 264 16.26 -19.42 -24.29
CA ASP A 264 17.50 -18.75 -23.93
C ASP A 264 18.13 -19.41 -22.70
N GLU A 265 19.25 -20.12 -22.89
CA GLU A 265 20.01 -20.75 -21.81
C GLU A 265 20.58 -19.74 -20.79
N ASN A 266 20.69 -18.47 -21.17
CA ASN A 266 21.12 -17.40 -20.28
C ASN A 266 19.99 -16.90 -19.36
N SER A 267 18.74 -17.27 -19.62
CA SER A 267 17.62 -16.87 -18.78
C SER A 267 17.60 -17.60 -17.44
N LEU A 268 17.10 -16.92 -16.40
CA LEU A 268 16.71 -17.51 -15.13
C LEU A 268 15.23 -17.94 -15.12
N GLY A 269 14.56 -17.89 -16.27
CA GLY A 269 13.16 -18.29 -16.41
C GLY A 269 12.21 -17.49 -15.53
N THR A 270 12.57 -16.25 -15.19
CA THR A 270 11.82 -15.42 -14.22
C THR A 270 11.53 -14.05 -14.81
N LEU A 271 10.25 -13.71 -14.84
CA LEU A 271 9.78 -12.35 -15.13
C LEU A 271 9.55 -11.63 -13.81
N ALA A 272 10.18 -10.47 -13.62
CA ALA A 272 10.13 -9.70 -12.39
C ALA A 272 9.64 -8.28 -12.64
N GLN A 273 8.89 -7.75 -11.69
CA GLN A 273 8.74 -6.32 -11.55
C GLN A 273 9.96 -5.77 -10.81
N ILE A 274 10.52 -4.70 -11.35
CA ILE A 274 11.57 -3.93 -10.72
C ILE A 274 11.05 -2.54 -10.42
N SER A 275 11.20 -2.10 -9.17
CA SER A 275 10.89 -0.76 -8.71
C SER A 275 12.12 -0.13 -8.07
N ILE A 276 12.47 1.08 -8.51
CA ILE A 276 13.55 1.87 -7.90
C ILE A 276 12.90 3.06 -7.23
N HIS A 277 13.08 3.15 -5.91
CA HIS A 277 12.45 4.13 -5.06
C HIS A 277 13.48 5.16 -4.63
N CYS A 278 13.10 6.42 -4.68
CA CYS A 278 13.84 7.53 -4.11
C CYS A 278 12.97 8.28 -3.10
N VAL A 279 13.62 8.92 -2.14
CA VAL A 279 13.02 9.89 -1.22
C VAL A 279 13.77 11.20 -1.30
N ASN A 280 13.42 12.16 -0.45
CA ASN A 280 14.11 13.43 -0.34
C ASN A 280 14.00 14.33 -1.58
N SER A 281 12.95 14.16 -2.38
CA SER A 281 12.72 14.85 -3.66
C SER A 281 13.77 14.54 -4.73
N GLU A 282 14.50 13.43 -4.56
CA GLU A 282 15.28 12.81 -5.62
C GLU A 282 14.38 11.85 -6.41
N PHE A 283 14.63 11.70 -7.71
CA PHE A 283 13.85 10.84 -8.59
C PHE A 283 14.78 10.05 -9.50
N PRO A 284 14.51 8.75 -9.70
CA PRO A 284 15.30 7.96 -10.65
C PRO A 284 15.00 8.42 -12.10
N PRO A 285 15.99 8.35 -13.01
CA PRO A 285 15.74 8.57 -14.43
C PRO A 285 14.65 7.65 -14.97
N ASN A 286 13.88 8.13 -15.94
CA ASN A 286 12.79 7.38 -16.57
C ASN A 286 12.69 7.61 -18.08
N ASP A 287 13.65 8.34 -18.64
CA ASP A 287 13.77 8.69 -20.05
C ASP A 287 14.38 7.56 -20.89
N SER A 288 15.36 6.83 -20.36
CA SER A 288 15.91 5.62 -20.98
C SER A 288 16.38 4.60 -19.93
N TYR A 289 16.51 3.34 -20.34
CA TYR A 289 17.02 2.31 -19.44
C TYR A 289 18.52 2.46 -19.18
N GLU A 290 19.26 2.94 -20.18
CA GLU A 290 20.69 3.22 -20.10
C GLU A 290 21.00 4.29 -19.05
N ASN A 291 20.27 5.41 -19.08
CA ASN A 291 20.43 6.49 -18.10
C ASN A 291 20.07 6.02 -16.69
N LEU A 292 19.04 5.19 -16.57
CA LEU A 292 18.66 4.56 -15.31
C LEU A 292 19.77 3.62 -14.79
N LEU A 293 20.40 2.81 -15.66
CA LEU A 293 21.51 1.92 -15.27
C LEU A 293 22.75 2.69 -14.80
N GLU A 294 23.10 3.79 -15.46
CA GLU A 294 24.20 4.67 -15.02
C GLU A 294 23.91 5.25 -13.64
N TRP A 295 22.70 5.77 -13.43
CA TRP A 295 22.28 6.28 -12.14
C TRP A 295 22.31 5.21 -11.04
N ILE A 296 21.88 3.98 -11.34
CA ILE A 296 21.91 2.84 -10.40
C ILE A 296 23.34 2.51 -9.97
N LYS A 297 24.29 2.57 -10.91
CA LYS A 297 25.71 2.30 -10.62
C LYS A 297 26.28 3.26 -9.56
N GLU A 298 25.78 4.48 -9.52
CA GLU A 298 26.23 5.53 -8.60
C GLU A 298 25.45 5.53 -7.26
N ASN A 299 24.17 5.13 -7.28
CA ASN A 299 23.25 5.37 -6.16
C ASN A 299 22.78 4.11 -5.40
N LEU A 300 23.00 2.91 -5.95
CA LEU A 300 22.62 1.63 -5.31
C LEU A 300 23.84 0.73 -5.09
N ASP A 301 23.65 -0.34 -4.30
CA ASP A 301 24.73 -1.30 -4.08
C ASP A 301 25.11 -2.02 -5.40
N PRO A 302 26.38 -2.38 -5.62
CA PRO A 302 26.86 -2.95 -6.89
C PRO A 302 26.09 -4.19 -7.39
N ASP A 303 25.51 -4.96 -6.46
CA ASP A 303 24.67 -6.12 -6.79
C ASP A 303 23.45 -5.74 -7.64
N TYR A 304 22.82 -4.59 -7.36
CA TYR A 304 21.66 -4.11 -8.14
C TYR A 304 22.06 -3.74 -9.56
N TYR A 305 23.18 -3.03 -9.73
CA TYR A 305 23.72 -2.74 -11.06
C TYR A 305 24.02 -4.03 -11.83
N THR A 306 24.63 -5.01 -11.19
CA THR A 306 24.98 -6.30 -11.80
C THR A 306 23.74 -7.06 -12.29
N ILE A 307 22.69 -7.11 -11.45
CA ILE A 307 21.42 -7.76 -11.80
C ILE A 307 20.71 -7.02 -12.93
N LEU A 308 20.61 -5.70 -12.84
CA LEU A 308 19.83 -4.90 -13.79
C LEU A 308 20.54 -4.76 -15.13
N LYS A 309 21.87 -4.68 -15.15
CA LYS A 309 22.64 -4.79 -16.40
C LYS A 309 22.37 -6.12 -17.14
N SER A 310 22.06 -7.18 -16.39
CA SER A 310 21.73 -8.52 -16.92
C SER A 310 20.21 -8.74 -17.06
N THR A 311 19.40 -7.68 -17.05
CA THR A 311 17.94 -7.78 -17.17
C THR A 311 17.50 -7.37 -18.57
N LYS A 312 16.69 -8.21 -19.21
CA LYS A 312 16.03 -7.87 -20.48
C LYS A 312 14.71 -7.18 -20.18
N VAL A 313 14.63 -5.87 -20.44
CA VAL A 313 13.44 -5.06 -20.14
C VAL A 313 12.35 -5.31 -21.18
N TYR A 314 11.12 -5.49 -20.70
CA TYR A 314 9.94 -5.77 -21.53
C TYR A 314 8.85 -4.70 -21.44
N SER A 315 8.96 -3.71 -20.55
CA SER A 315 7.98 -2.65 -20.45
C SER A 315 8.63 -1.27 -20.42
N PRO A 316 7.90 -0.19 -20.75
CA PRO A 316 8.34 1.17 -20.48
C PRO A 316 8.66 1.38 -19.00
N LEU A 317 9.50 2.39 -18.74
CA LEU A 317 9.78 2.91 -17.41
C LEU A 317 8.60 3.78 -16.96
N ILE A 318 7.90 3.37 -15.90
CA ILE A 318 6.69 4.06 -15.42
C ILE A 318 7.03 4.86 -14.15
N PRO A 319 7.08 6.20 -14.21
CA PRO A 319 7.36 7.04 -13.05
C PRO A 319 6.11 7.28 -12.19
N TYR A 320 6.32 7.50 -10.90
CA TYR A 320 5.31 7.95 -9.95
C TYR A 320 5.93 8.87 -8.91
N HIS A 321 5.44 10.11 -8.79
CA HIS A 321 6.03 11.15 -7.92
C HIS A 321 5.07 11.68 -6.84
N ARG A 322 3.94 11.00 -6.59
CA ARG A 322 2.89 11.46 -5.64
C ARG A 322 2.75 10.54 -4.44
N ALA A 323 3.85 10.00 -3.94
CA ALA A 323 3.83 9.21 -2.71
C ALA A 323 3.84 10.15 -1.49
N ILE A 324 2.68 10.27 -0.86
CA ILE A 324 2.49 10.95 0.43
C ILE A 324 1.75 10.01 1.38
N ASP A 325 1.99 10.15 2.68
CA ASP A 325 1.06 9.64 3.69
C ASP A 325 0.00 10.72 3.95
N ASP A 326 -1.27 10.34 3.98
CA ASP A 326 -2.40 11.23 4.26
C ASP A 326 -3.39 10.54 5.19
N ARG A 327 -3.60 11.09 6.38
CA ARG A 327 -4.54 10.57 7.36
C ARG A 327 -5.64 11.57 7.65
N LYS A 328 -6.88 11.08 7.66
CA LYS A 328 -8.07 11.82 8.06
C LYS A 328 -8.53 11.34 9.43
N TYR A 329 -8.50 12.21 10.43
CA TYR A 329 -8.85 11.90 11.81
C TYR A 329 -10.37 11.98 12.03
N VAL A 330 -11.11 11.05 11.42
CA VAL A 330 -12.58 10.97 11.49
C VAL A 330 -13.09 10.69 12.91
N GLU A 331 -12.30 10.01 13.73
CA GLU A 331 -12.59 9.70 15.14
C GLU A 331 -12.70 10.95 16.02
N LEU A 332 -11.98 12.02 15.69
CA LEU A 332 -11.99 13.27 16.47
C LEU A 332 -13.28 14.08 16.31
N LEU A 333 -14.12 13.73 15.34
CA LEU A 333 -15.37 14.43 15.07
C LEU A 333 -16.55 13.89 15.91
N GLY A 334 -16.44 12.67 16.44
CA GLY A 334 -17.48 12.05 17.26
C GLY A 334 -18.87 12.16 16.60
N LYS A 335 -19.86 12.67 17.36
CA LYS A 335 -21.24 12.84 16.89
C LYS A 335 -21.44 13.91 15.82
N LYS A 336 -20.44 14.76 15.52
CA LYS A 336 -20.51 15.68 14.38
C LYS A 336 -20.38 14.95 13.04
N TRP A 337 -19.75 13.78 13.05
CA TRP A 337 -19.70 12.91 11.89
C TRP A 337 -21.13 12.49 11.51
N PRO A 338 -21.52 12.56 10.22
CA PRO A 338 -22.87 12.20 9.83
C PRO A 338 -23.12 10.70 9.97
N GLN A 339 -24.36 10.35 10.29
CA GLN A 339 -24.80 8.97 10.31
C GLN A 339 -24.84 8.41 8.89
N ASN A 340 -24.72 7.08 8.77
CA ASN A 340 -24.83 6.33 7.52
C ASN A 340 -23.76 6.65 6.46
N TYR A 341 -22.63 7.22 6.87
CA TYR A 341 -21.48 7.47 6.00
C TYR A 341 -20.17 7.11 6.68
N ILE A 342 -19.25 6.45 5.97
CA ILE A 342 -17.89 6.15 6.45
C ILE A 342 -16.87 6.27 5.32
N LEU A 343 -15.59 6.42 5.68
CA LEU A 343 -14.45 6.32 4.76
C LEU A 343 -13.71 5.01 5.05
N LEU A 344 -13.20 4.34 4.02
CA LEU A 344 -12.50 3.05 4.17
C LEU A 344 -11.27 2.95 3.27
N GLY A 345 -10.23 2.29 3.79
CA GLY A 345 -8.94 2.12 3.15
C GLY A 345 -8.23 3.46 2.94
N ASP A 346 -7.57 3.60 1.78
CA ASP A 346 -6.86 4.82 1.38
C ASP A 346 -7.74 6.09 1.42
N ALA A 347 -9.07 5.98 1.31
CA ALA A 347 -9.96 7.15 1.46
C ALA A 347 -9.83 7.76 2.86
N MET A 348 -9.65 6.93 3.89
CA MET A 348 -9.47 7.33 5.29
C MET A 348 -8.01 7.60 5.63
N CYS A 349 -7.11 6.68 5.27
CA CYS A 349 -5.70 6.75 5.61
C CYS A 349 -4.88 6.13 4.48
N THR A 350 -4.04 6.92 3.83
CA THR A 350 -3.17 6.49 2.73
C THR A 350 -1.71 6.48 3.20
N PHE A 351 -0.94 5.50 2.74
CA PHE A 351 0.45 5.29 3.16
C PHE A 351 1.47 5.43 2.02
N ASN A 352 2.74 5.56 2.42
CA ASN A 352 3.91 5.29 1.60
C ASN A 352 3.85 3.82 1.09
N PRO A 353 3.86 3.58 -0.23
CA PRO A 353 3.73 2.22 -0.77
C PRO A 353 4.94 1.32 -0.48
N GLN A 354 6.04 1.89 0.01
CA GLN A 354 7.27 1.15 0.31
C GLN A 354 7.06 -0.05 1.26
N PHE A 355 6.12 0.04 2.19
CA PHE A 355 5.88 -1.00 3.19
C PHE A 355 4.66 -1.89 2.91
N GLY A 356 3.99 -1.76 1.77
CA GLY A 356 2.90 -2.69 1.38
C GLY A 356 1.59 -2.59 2.19
N GLN A 357 1.44 -1.63 3.11
CA GLN A 357 0.39 -1.69 4.15
C GLN A 357 -1.04 -1.35 3.69
N GLY A 358 -1.21 -0.60 2.59
CA GLY A 358 -2.53 -0.06 2.23
C GLY A 358 -3.60 -1.12 1.94
N MET A 359 -3.18 -2.26 1.38
CA MET A 359 -4.08 -3.37 1.05
C MET A 359 -4.57 -4.08 2.30
N THR A 360 -3.65 -4.42 3.20
CA THR A 360 -3.93 -5.03 4.49
C THR A 360 -4.78 -4.12 5.36
N HIS A 361 -4.49 -2.82 5.39
CA HIS A 361 -5.29 -1.81 6.07
C HIS A 361 -6.76 -1.82 5.61
N ALA A 362 -7.01 -1.76 4.29
CA ALA A 362 -8.35 -1.81 3.75
C ALA A 362 -9.09 -3.11 4.09
N CYS A 363 -8.40 -4.26 4.03
CA CYS A 363 -8.98 -5.55 4.37
C CYS A 363 -9.34 -5.66 5.85
N ARG A 364 -8.44 -5.22 6.74
CA ARG A 364 -8.68 -5.21 8.20
C ARG A 364 -9.87 -4.31 8.55
N GLN A 365 -9.97 -3.13 7.94
CA GLN A 365 -11.11 -2.23 8.14
C GLN A 365 -12.43 -2.85 7.64
N ALA A 366 -12.44 -3.48 6.46
CA ALA A 366 -13.62 -4.15 5.93
C ALA A 366 -14.10 -5.28 6.85
N ARG A 367 -13.18 -6.11 7.35
CA ARG A 367 -13.49 -7.18 8.31
C ARG A 367 -13.98 -6.62 9.64
N GLU A 368 -13.41 -5.52 10.12
CA GLU A 368 -13.87 -4.86 11.36
C GLU A 368 -15.29 -4.31 11.20
N LEU A 369 -15.63 -3.73 10.04
CA LEU A 369 -17.01 -3.34 9.74
C LEU A 369 -17.95 -4.55 9.80
N SER A 370 -17.57 -5.68 9.21
CA SER A 370 -18.35 -6.92 9.29
C SER A 370 -18.57 -7.39 10.73
N LYS A 371 -17.57 -7.27 11.61
CA LYS A 371 -17.72 -7.62 13.04
C LYS A 371 -18.71 -6.70 13.74
N ILE A 372 -18.65 -5.39 13.48
CA ILE A 372 -19.59 -4.43 14.07
C ILE A 372 -21.03 -4.77 13.68
N PHE A 373 -21.29 -5.17 12.42
CA PHE A 373 -22.60 -5.65 12.01
C PHE A 373 -22.98 -6.98 12.68
N ALA A 374 -22.03 -7.92 12.79
CA ALA A 374 -22.25 -9.22 13.43
C ALA A 374 -22.64 -9.12 14.91
N GLU A 375 -22.19 -8.08 15.63
CA GLU A 375 -22.56 -7.84 17.03
C GLU A 375 -24.08 -7.68 17.23
N ASN A 376 -24.82 -7.29 16.18
CA ASN A 376 -26.28 -7.18 16.11
C ASN A 376 -26.96 -6.47 17.31
N CYS A 377 -26.22 -5.59 17.98
CA CYS A 377 -26.69 -4.82 19.14
C CYS A 377 -26.70 -3.31 18.88
N HIS A 378 -26.23 -2.89 17.69
CA HIS A 378 -26.12 -1.49 17.28
C HIS A 378 -27.22 -1.14 16.27
N LYS A 379 -27.75 0.08 16.35
CA LYS A 379 -28.61 0.60 15.28
C LYS A 379 -27.74 1.08 14.14
N LEU A 380 -28.24 1.00 12.89
CA LEU A 380 -27.49 1.41 11.70
C LEU A 380 -26.88 2.82 11.82
N LYS A 381 -27.64 3.75 12.42
CA LYS A 381 -27.21 5.13 12.68
C LYS A 381 -25.97 5.27 13.58
N ASP A 382 -25.69 4.29 14.43
CA ASP A 382 -24.58 4.30 15.37
C ASP A 382 -23.30 3.69 14.76
N ILE A 383 -23.45 2.90 13.69
CA ILE A 383 -22.36 2.15 13.04
C ILE A 383 -21.24 3.07 12.58
N SER A 384 -21.55 4.21 11.94
CA SER A 384 -20.52 5.15 11.47
C SER A 384 -19.61 5.62 12.59
N HIS A 385 -20.16 5.93 13.76
CA HIS A 385 -19.36 6.40 14.89
C HIS A 385 -18.48 5.28 15.46
N ILE A 386 -19.05 4.09 15.65
CA ILE A 386 -18.33 2.92 16.17
C ILE A 386 -17.21 2.54 15.23
N PHE A 387 -17.51 2.45 13.92
CA PHE A 387 -16.55 2.15 12.88
C PHE A 387 -15.42 3.18 12.85
N ASN A 388 -15.72 4.48 12.85
CA ASN A 388 -14.68 5.51 12.85
C ASN A 388 -13.69 5.35 14.00
N SER A 389 -14.14 4.98 15.20
CA SER A 389 -13.25 4.73 16.33
C SER A 389 -12.38 3.48 16.11
N ARG A 390 -12.98 2.33 15.76
CA ARG A 390 -12.24 1.07 15.60
C ARG A 390 -11.31 1.07 14.38
N ALA A 391 -11.78 1.61 13.26
CA ALA A 391 -11.02 1.74 12.02
C ALA A 391 -9.85 2.73 12.15
N SER A 392 -9.96 3.72 13.04
CA SER A 392 -8.85 4.64 13.35
C SER A 392 -7.75 3.97 14.15
N ALA A 393 -8.07 3.01 15.03
CA ALA A 393 -7.05 2.23 15.73
C ALA A 393 -6.20 1.39 14.74
N ILE A 394 -6.86 0.73 13.76
CA ILE A 394 -6.17 0.03 12.66
C ILE A 394 -5.32 1.01 11.84
N SER A 395 -5.83 2.21 11.58
CA SER A 395 -5.10 3.26 10.84
C SER A 395 -3.88 3.76 11.60
N GLU A 396 -3.97 3.92 12.92
CA GLU A 396 -2.86 4.33 13.79
C GLU A 396 -1.71 3.33 13.73
N GLU A 397 -2.00 2.02 13.83
CA GLU A 397 -0.99 0.96 13.72
C GLU A 397 -0.23 1.04 12.39
N CYS A 398 -0.97 1.11 11.27
CA CYS A 398 -0.38 1.21 9.93
C CYS A 398 0.39 2.52 9.73
N TRP A 399 -0.14 3.63 10.27
CA TRP A 399 0.47 4.96 10.20
C TRP A 399 1.81 5.00 10.91
N LEU A 400 1.89 4.42 12.11
CA LEU A 400 3.14 4.35 12.87
C LEU A 400 4.19 3.53 12.13
N LEU A 401 3.82 2.38 11.57
CA LEU A 401 4.73 1.53 10.79
C LEU A 401 5.24 2.24 9.54
N SER A 402 4.37 2.91 8.78
CA SER A 402 4.73 3.63 7.55
C SER A 402 5.63 4.83 7.83
N THR A 403 5.21 5.71 8.75
CA THR A 403 5.80 7.04 8.90
C THR A 403 7.05 7.09 9.78
N THR A 404 7.32 6.06 10.60
CA THR A 404 8.45 6.08 11.55
C THR A 404 9.78 6.31 10.84
N ASN A 405 9.98 5.76 9.64
CA ASN A 405 11.21 6.00 8.87
C ASN A 405 11.20 7.36 8.17
N ASP A 406 10.05 7.80 7.66
CA ASP A 406 9.89 9.07 6.94
C ASP A 406 10.21 10.30 7.80
N TRP A 407 10.04 10.18 9.12
CA TRP A 407 10.50 11.16 10.12
C TRP A 407 12.01 11.44 10.09
N LYS A 408 12.83 10.60 9.47
CA LYS A 408 14.27 10.85 9.29
C LYS A 408 14.57 11.72 8.06
N THR A 409 13.65 11.79 7.09
CA THR A 409 13.87 12.49 5.83
C THR A 409 14.18 13.98 6.05
N PRO A 410 15.29 14.50 5.49
CA PRO A 410 15.66 15.90 5.65
C PRO A 410 14.62 16.88 5.14
N THR A 411 14.04 16.62 3.96
CA THR A 411 13.03 17.48 3.31
C THR A 411 11.60 17.24 3.83
N LEU A 412 11.43 16.49 4.92
CA LEU A 412 10.10 16.19 5.46
C LEU A 412 9.31 17.47 5.76
N LYS A 413 8.15 17.56 5.12
CA LYS A 413 7.13 18.59 5.34
C LYS A 413 5.85 17.92 5.84
N ILE A 414 5.32 18.40 6.96
CA ILE A 414 4.05 17.94 7.51
C ILE A 414 3.02 19.07 7.40
N ILE A 415 1.87 18.77 6.81
CA ILE A 415 0.74 19.70 6.73
C ILE A 415 -0.38 19.14 7.62
N LYS A 416 -0.81 19.91 8.61
CA LYS A 416 -1.92 19.55 9.49
C LYS A 416 -3.07 20.52 9.32
N THR A 417 -4.28 20.01 9.15
CA THR A 417 -5.52 20.80 9.20
C THR A 417 -6.28 20.42 10.46
N ASP A 418 -6.65 21.41 11.27
CA ASP A 418 -7.43 21.17 12.48
C ASP A 418 -8.94 21.12 12.22
N LYS A 419 -9.73 20.84 13.25
CA LYS A 419 -11.20 20.78 13.20
C LYS A 419 -11.88 22.09 12.82
N ASN A 420 -11.17 23.22 12.89
CA ASN A 420 -11.65 24.55 12.53
C ASN A 420 -11.22 24.95 11.10
N GLY A 421 -10.46 24.09 10.41
CA GLY A 421 -9.91 24.37 9.08
C GLY A 421 -8.61 25.16 9.09
N GLN A 422 -8.02 25.44 10.26
CA GLN A 422 -6.72 26.09 10.30
C GLN A 422 -5.65 25.09 9.84
N THR A 423 -4.85 25.51 8.87
CA THR A 423 -3.79 24.68 8.31
C THR A 423 -2.43 25.18 8.80
N LYS A 424 -1.64 24.29 9.38
CA LYS A 424 -0.27 24.55 9.81
C LYS A 424 0.68 23.67 9.01
N THR A 425 1.77 24.27 8.54
CA THR A 425 2.84 23.57 7.86
C THR A 425 4.06 23.55 8.76
N TYR A 426 4.63 22.37 8.93
CA TYR A 426 5.87 22.14 9.66
C TYR A 426 6.91 21.62 8.65
N GLN A 427 8.16 22.06 8.75
CA GLN A 427 9.24 21.58 7.88
C GLN A 427 10.55 21.45 8.67
N ARG A 428 11.36 20.45 8.30
CA ARG A 428 12.74 20.32 8.79
C ARG A 428 13.67 21.11 7.85
N ASN A 429 14.46 22.04 8.39
CA ASN A 429 15.47 22.85 7.68
C ASN A 429 15.04 23.36 6.29
N GLY A 430 14.19 24.38 6.23
CA GLY A 430 13.92 25.11 4.99
C GLY A 430 14.56 26.51 4.99
N ASP A 431 14.87 27.04 3.81
CA ASP A 431 15.35 28.42 3.57
C ASP A 431 14.31 29.51 3.87
N PHE A 432 13.10 29.11 4.29
CA PHE A 432 12.07 30.03 4.76
C PHE A 432 12.26 30.30 6.25
N PRO A 433 12.01 31.55 6.73
CA PRO A 433 12.00 31.85 8.14
C PRO A 433 10.77 31.19 8.77
N ALA A 434 10.84 29.90 9.04
CA ALA A 434 9.92 29.26 9.95
C ALA A 434 10.12 29.94 11.31
N THR A 435 9.06 30.57 11.83
CA THR A 435 9.02 30.96 13.24
C THR A 435 9.39 29.73 14.08
N LYS A 436 10.06 29.90 15.24
CA LYS A 436 10.50 28.77 16.09
C LYS A 436 9.39 27.73 16.36
N ASP A 437 8.13 28.14 16.27
CA ASP A 437 6.93 27.33 16.48
C ASP A 437 6.57 26.37 15.32
N ASN A 438 7.07 26.63 14.10
CA ASN A 438 6.80 25.82 12.91
C ASN A 438 7.96 24.88 12.52
N GLN A 439 8.99 24.78 13.37
CA GLN A 439 10.06 23.80 13.18
C GLN A 439 9.59 22.39 13.53
N LEU A 440 9.86 21.43 12.64
CA LEU A 440 9.55 20.03 12.86
C LEU A 440 10.43 19.46 14.00
N ARG A 441 9.82 19.20 15.16
CA ARG A 441 10.49 18.45 16.23
C ARG A 441 10.07 16.99 16.16
N LEU A 442 11.06 16.11 16.02
CA LEU A 442 10.85 14.67 16.08
C LEU A 442 10.28 14.29 17.46
N PRO A 443 9.09 13.67 17.55
CA PRO A 443 8.49 13.29 18.83
C PRO A 443 9.42 12.37 19.62
N LEU A 444 9.44 12.51 20.96
CA LEU A 444 10.33 11.73 21.82
C LEU A 444 10.12 10.22 21.66
N LEU A 445 8.86 9.78 21.60
CA LEU A 445 8.53 8.37 21.39
C LEU A 445 9.07 7.87 20.04
N THR A 446 8.92 8.65 18.97
CA THR A 446 9.47 8.31 17.64
C THR A 446 10.99 8.21 17.67
N LYS A 447 11.70 9.09 18.40
CA LYS A 447 13.16 8.97 18.60
C LYS A 447 13.55 7.65 19.25
N ILE A 448 12.86 7.31 20.35
CA ILE A 448 13.12 6.07 21.09
C ILE A 448 12.85 4.86 20.18
N LEU A 449 11.73 4.88 19.46
CA LEU A 449 11.35 3.80 18.54
C LEU A 449 12.36 3.64 17.40
N GLN A 450 12.80 4.73 16.76
CA GLN A 450 13.81 4.69 15.71
C GLN A 450 15.13 4.10 16.19
N TRP A 451 15.61 4.54 17.36
CA TRP A 451 16.82 3.99 17.98
C TRP A 451 16.67 2.49 18.28
N TYR A 452 15.53 2.11 18.86
CA TYR A 452 15.24 0.73 19.22
C TYR A 452 15.20 -0.17 17.99
N ILE A 453 14.41 0.19 16.97
CA ILE A 453 14.28 -0.58 15.72
C ILE A 453 15.62 -0.67 15.00
N GLY A 454 16.41 0.41 14.95
CA GLY A 454 17.76 0.35 14.37
C GLY A 454 18.68 -0.64 15.09
N SER A 455 18.62 -0.68 16.43
CA SER A 455 19.38 -1.61 17.24
C SER A 455 18.86 -3.05 17.15
N PHE A 456 17.54 -3.22 17.08
CA PHE A 456 16.87 -4.49 16.86
C PHE A 456 17.28 -5.10 15.52
N LEU A 457 17.28 -4.33 14.42
CA LEU A 457 17.67 -4.81 13.09
C LEU A 457 19.12 -5.33 13.07
N LYS A 458 20.03 -4.72 13.83
CA LYS A 458 21.41 -5.23 13.99
C LYS A 458 21.47 -6.57 14.73
N CYS A 459 20.53 -6.84 15.63
CA CYS A 459 20.38 -8.14 16.27
C CYS A 459 19.72 -9.14 15.31
N ALA A 460 18.70 -8.70 14.57
CA ALA A 460 18.00 -9.49 13.58
C ALA A 460 18.93 -9.99 12.47
N SER A 461 19.86 -9.18 11.98
CA SER A 461 20.86 -9.63 10.99
C SER A 461 21.71 -10.82 11.45
N LYS A 462 21.83 -11.04 12.76
CA LYS A 462 22.57 -12.15 13.38
C LYS A 462 21.68 -13.29 13.88
N SER A 463 20.36 -13.12 13.86
CA SER A 463 19.40 -14.08 14.44
C SER A 463 18.24 -14.33 13.48
N GLY A 464 18.14 -15.57 13.01
CA GLY A 464 17.03 -16.04 12.19
C GLY A 464 15.67 -15.85 12.87
N GLN A 465 15.59 -16.09 14.19
CA GLN A 465 14.35 -15.92 14.95
C GLN A 465 13.91 -14.45 15.00
N LEU A 466 14.82 -13.52 15.29
CA LEU A 466 14.48 -12.10 15.34
C LEU A 466 14.13 -11.55 13.94
N SER A 467 14.77 -12.04 12.88
CA SER A 467 14.38 -11.71 11.50
C SER A 467 12.98 -12.25 11.17
N THR A 468 12.66 -13.46 11.62
CA THR A 468 11.33 -14.07 11.44
C THR A 468 10.26 -13.27 12.18
N ASP A 469 10.50 -12.92 13.45
CA ASP A 469 9.57 -12.11 14.24
C ASP A 469 9.35 -10.72 13.62
N PHE A 470 10.40 -10.10 13.08
CA PHE A 470 10.31 -8.83 12.37
C PHE A 470 9.41 -8.92 11.13
N LEU A 471 9.63 -9.92 10.28
CA LEU A 471 8.85 -10.12 9.06
C LEU A 471 7.37 -10.40 9.37
N HIS A 472 7.07 -11.18 10.42
CA HIS A 472 5.68 -11.40 10.85
C HIS A 472 5.00 -10.13 11.34
N VAL A 473 5.72 -9.23 12.03
CA VAL A 473 5.17 -7.93 12.45
C VAL A 473 4.98 -7.00 11.26
N MET A 474 5.95 -6.94 10.35
CA MET A 474 5.86 -6.15 9.12
C MET A 474 4.67 -6.58 8.25
N ASN A 475 4.41 -7.89 8.17
CA ASN A 475 3.26 -8.46 7.45
C ASN A 475 1.95 -8.44 8.27
N GLN A 476 1.94 -7.79 9.43
CA GLN A 476 0.79 -7.70 10.35
C GLN A 476 0.19 -9.04 10.80
N GLN A 477 0.95 -10.13 10.74
CA GLN A 477 0.50 -11.46 11.21
C GLN A 477 0.60 -11.60 12.72
N THR A 478 1.38 -10.73 13.37
CA THR A 478 1.54 -10.72 14.81
C THR A 478 1.66 -9.29 15.34
N SER A 479 1.37 -9.13 16.63
CA SER A 479 1.44 -7.83 17.28
C SER A 479 2.89 -7.29 17.31
N PRO A 480 3.10 -5.99 17.06
CA PRO A 480 4.41 -5.37 17.19
C PRO A 480 5.02 -5.51 18.60
N PHE A 481 4.20 -5.73 19.63
CA PHE A 481 4.68 -5.96 21.01
C PHE A 481 5.59 -7.20 21.14
N ILE A 482 5.53 -8.15 20.20
CA ILE A 482 6.46 -9.28 20.18
C ILE A 482 7.91 -8.80 20.10
N LEU A 483 8.19 -7.74 19.34
CA LEU A 483 9.54 -7.20 19.19
C LEU A 483 10.07 -6.59 20.50
N PHE A 484 9.19 -6.28 21.47
CA PHE A 484 9.51 -5.64 22.73
C PHE A 484 9.44 -6.57 23.94
N LYS A 485 9.32 -7.89 23.73
CA LYS A 485 9.36 -8.88 24.83
C LYS A 485 10.61 -8.66 25.70
N PRO A 486 10.53 -8.85 27.04
CA PRO A 486 11.64 -8.54 27.95
C PRO A 486 12.99 -9.16 27.55
N THR A 487 12.97 -10.40 27.06
CA THR A 487 14.16 -11.11 26.56
C THR A 487 14.78 -10.43 25.36
N ILE A 488 13.97 -10.04 24.37
CA ILE A 488 14.41 -9.33 23.17
C ILE A 488 14.90 -7.92 23.52
N LEU A 489 14.15 -7.20 24.35
CA LEU A 489 14.53 -5.87 24.85
C LEU A 489 15.91 -5.91 25.53
N PHE A 490 16.14 -6.90 26.41
CA PHE A 490 17.44 -7.08 27.04
C PHE A 490 18.54 -7.36 26.01
N THR A 491 18.32 -8.27 25.05
CA THR A 491 19.30 -8.55 23.98
C THR A 491 19.63 -7.31 23.17
N VAL A 492 18.63 -6.51 22.78
CA VAL A 492 18.81 -5.28 22.00
C VAL A 492 19.59 -4.23 22.79
N CYS A 493 19.19 -3.95 24.03
CA CYS A 493 19.87 -2.99 24.89
C CYS A 493 21.31 -3.43 25.21
N TYR A 494 21.53 -4.70 25.54
CA TYR A 494 22.85 -5.25 25.80
C TYR A 494 23.76 -5.13 24.58
N THR A 495 23.27 -5.53 23.40
CA THR A 495 24.03 -5.44 22.14
C THR A 495 24.35 -3.98 21.78
N ALA A 496 23.39 -3.06 21.99
CA ALA A 496 23.61 -1.64 21.77
C ALA A 496 24.70 -1.09 22.71
N LEU A 497 24.64 -1.41 24.01
CA LEU A 497 25.64 -1.01 25.00
C LEU A 497 27.03 -1.55 24.65
N MET A 498 27.15 -2.85 24.34
CA MET A 498 28.43 -3.47 23.99
C MET A 498 29.08 -2.83 22.75
N ASN A 499 28.27 -2.44 21.76
CA ASN A 499 28.76 -1.70 20.59
C ASN A 499 29.20 -0.27 20.93
N CYS A 500 28.48 0.44 21.81
CA CYS A 500 28.87 1.78 22.25
C CYS A 500 30.20 1.79 23.01
N PHE A 501 30.49 0.75 23.78
CA PHE A 501 31.74 0.63 24.54
C PHE A 501 32.88 -0.05 23.77
N ASN A 502 32.67 -0.41 22.48
CA ASN A 502 33.65 -1.13 21.65
C ASN A 502 34.15 -2.45 22.29
N LEU A 503 33.40 -3.02 23.24
CA LEU A 503 33.77 -4.21 24.00
C LEU A 503 33.52 -5.51 23.21
N SER A 504 33.02 -5.44 21.97
CA SER A 504 32.81 -6.60 21.09
C SER A 504 34.01 -6.95 20.20
N LYS A 505 35.15 -6.27 20.36
CA LYS A 505 36.45 -6.71 19.85
C LYS A 505 37.36 -7.13 21.01
N LYS A 506 37.07 -8.29 21.61
CA LYS A 506 38.07 -9.13 22.28
C LYS A 506 37.66 -10.59 22.17
#